data_AF-A0A9K3LUW7-F1
#
_entry.id   AF-A0A9K3LUW7-F1
#
_cell.length_a   1.000
_cell.length_b   1.000
_cell.length_c   1.000
_cell.angle_alpha   90.00
_cell.angle_beta   90.00
_cell.angle_gamma   90.00
#
_symmetry.space_group_name_H-M   'P 1'
#
loop_
_entity.id
_entity.type
_entity.pdbx_description
1 polymer ?
#
loop_
_entity_poly.entity_id
_entity_poly.type
_entity_poly.pdbx_seq_one_letter_code
_entity_poly.pdbx_strand_id
1 'polypeptide(L)'
;MSSVSMASHTTTKFSSNGGSNGYKDAPVVYDPEIIHQGVNLSDPEELEAHIQVLDVRERLRARRRRAIRLFSVAFCIVMVALMAGLGLVTRRGESNVTAAAGSTQSPISTSLPPSSSTGSLPLPPADLASKCSATALQSQQGFLVCEGACEVADCCTIPEEFALSCSKGNENACQQYLQYCSILQTTPAVSPISDEEIRSSIDEACIGLDPSSLIDSDCVALCRKGFCCFDDDTVGCEPNCQTYFNCAAAFQSQQQQQQQATSTTTNPISNPINQEDSVLKQQIDAICGTAIETVSPPGENSCESICAPAYCCFDHLCVPTSDVDCQDYSACYVLYADVNDVKEDITTANLGDEVHEACAGLLDIDEAISNEACNAICSPGACCFEEKMSCSNVDCAMYAECIVLHPNFIPVSKAEVTDACRNHNDANLQSEEPTLCEQLCSLHVMQCCFHLGGDCDDAVLLGDNSVYCDRYQACAVLGTDGSSLIQSHKDELEAACTGGTSTRSQCIQLCSSATCCYSSSVEESCAHVDASVTCSDYEACDVLYG
;
A
#
# COMPACT_ATOMS: atom_id res chain seq x y z
N MET A 1 -62.05 -62.82 7.55
CA MET A 1 -61.25 -63.69 8.43
C MET A 1 -59.99 -64.09 7.68
N SER A 2 -58.85 -63.56 8.11
CA SER A 2 -57.48 -64.04 7.91
C SER A 2 -56.54 -62.84 8.05
N SER A 3 -55.89 -62.78 9.20
CA SER A 3 -54.85 -61.84 9.60
C SER A 3 -53.51 -62.57 9.59
N VAL A 4 -52.51 -61.99 8.93
CA VAL A 4 -51.10 -62.43 8.89
C VAL A 4 -50.28 -61.16 9.12
N SER A 5 -49.74 -60.92 10.32
CA SER A 5 -48.46 -61.38 10.88
C SER A 5 -47.24 -60.93 10.06
N MET A 6 -46.51 -59.94 10.59
CA MET A 6 -45.10 -59.69 10.25
C MET A 6 -44.30 -59.51 11.54
N ALA A 7 -43.17 -60.20 11.59
CA ALA A 7 -42.26 -60.32 12.71
C ALA A 7 -40.97 -59.51 12.49
N SER A 8 -40.44 -59.02 13.61
CA SER A 8 -39.04 -58.85 14.03
C SER A 8 -37.97 -58.38 13.05
N HIS A 9 -37.23 -57.34 13.45
CA HIS A 9 -35.76 -57.40 13.52
C HIS A 9 -35.16 -56.44 14.59
N THR A 10 -34.55 -57.08 15.60
CA THR A 10 -33.30 -56.76 16.33
C THR A 10 -32.84 -55.31 16.53
N THR A 11 -32.87 -54.84 17.79
CA THR A 11 -32.05 -53.74 18.34
C THR A 11 -30.83 -54.27 19.10
N THR A 12 -29.63 -53.87 18.69
CA THR A 12 -28.35 -54.10 19.38
C THR A 12 -28.08 -53.01 20.42
N LYS A 13 -27.83 -53.42 21.67
CA LYS A 13 -27.33 -52.59 22.77
C LYS A 13 -25.81 -52.46 22.67
N PHE A 14 -25.29 -51.23 22.74
CA PHE A 14 -23.90 -50.96 23.11
C PHE A 14 -23.88 -50.29 24.49
N SER A 15 -23.17 -50.90 25.43
CA SER A 15 -22.85 -50.35 26.75
C SER A 15 -21.62 -49.45 26.65
N SER A 16 -21.73 -48.21 27.13
CA SER A 16 -20.59 -47.34 27.40
C SER A 16 -20.40 -47.20 28.91
N ASN A 17 -19.28 -47.71 29.42
CA ASN A 17 -18.80 -47.50 30.77
C ASN A 17 -18.19 -46.08 30.86
N GLY A 18 -18.82 -45.18 31.63
CA GLY A 18 -18.25 -43.89 31.99
C GLY A 18 -17.57 -43.97 33.36
N GLY A 19 -16.25 -43.86 33.39
CA GLY A 19 -15.44 -43.68 34.60
C GLY A 19 -15.15 -42.19 34.80
N SER A 20 -15.75 -41.59 35.83
CA SER A 20 -15.49 -40.21 36.25
C SER A 20 -14.30 -40.17 37.22
N ASN A 21 -13.17 -39.60 36.80
CA ASN A 21 -12.12 -39.15 37.71
C ASN A 21 -12.25 -37.63 37.89
N GLY A 22 -12.54 -37.22 39.12
CA GLY A 22 -12.56 -35.81 39.52
C GLY A 22 -11.16 -35.32 39.87
N TYR A 23 -10.75 -34.21 39.25
CA TYR A 23 -9.67 -33.37 39.75
C TYR A 23 -10.28 -32.19 40.51
N LYS A 24 -9.71 -31.93 41.69
CA LYS A 24 -10.05 -30.81 42.56
C LYS A 24 -9.13 -29.65 42.23
N ASP A 25 -9.70 -28.50 41.94
CA ASP A 25 -8.99 -27.24 41.80
C ASP A 25 -8.45 -26.78 43.15
N ALA A 26 -7.18 -26.33 43.16
CA ALA A 26 -6.58 -25.57 44.24
C ALA A 26 -6.33 -24.14 43.73
N PRO A 27 -6.68 -23.09 44.51
CA PRO A 27 -6.47 -21.71 44.07
C PRO A 27 -5.00 -21.30 44.26
N VAL A 28 -4.41 -20.77 43.18
CA VAL A 28 -3.11 -20.09 43.21
C VAL A 28 -3.34 -18.63 43.61
N VAL A 29 -2.70 -18.21 44.70
CA VAL A 29 -2.65 -16.83 45.18
C VAL A 29 -1.46 -16.15 44.52
N TYR A 30 -1.70 -15.06 43.79
CA TYR A 30 -0.65 -14.19 43.26
C TYR A 30 -0.22 -13.16 44.31
N ASP A 31 1.09 -13.06 44.52
CA ASP A 31 1.77 -12.07 45.38
C ASP A 31 2.61 -11.13 44.48
N PRO A 32 2.27 -9.83 44.36
CA PRO A 32 2.95 -8.92 43.44
C PRO A 32 3.96 -8.04 44.20
N GLU A 33 5.19 -8.52 44.44
CA GLU A 33 6.22 -7.65 45.03
C GLU A 33 7.69 -8.08 44.80
N ILE A 34 8.10 -8.44 43.58
CA ILE A 34 9.54 -8.56 43.18
C ILE A 34 9.59 -8.27 41.67
N ILE A 35 10.23 -7.22 41.12
CA ILE A 35 11.67 -7.12 40.83
C ILE A 35 12.02 -5.63 40.57
N HIS A 36 12.92 -5.07 41.38
CA HIS A 36 13.90 -4.08 40.97
C HIS A 36 15.27 -4.77 41.07
N GLN A 37 15.96 -5.02 39.96
CA GLN A 37 17.38 -5.39 40.00
C GLN A 37 18.17 -4.53 39.01
N GLY A 38 19.04 -3.71 39.58
CA GLY A 38 20.01 -2.91 38.84
C GLY A 38 21.21 -3.75 38.43
N VAL A 39 21.76 -3.39 37.26
CA VAL A 39 22.97 -3.98 36.68
C VAL A 39 24.13 -3.91 37.66
N ASN A 40 24.77 -5.06 37.90
CA ASN A 40 25.85 -5.20 38.85
C ASN A 40 27.20 -4.84 38.21
N LEU A 41 27.60 -3.57 38.34
CA LEU A 41 28.86 -2.98 37.84
C LEU A 41 30.14 -3.47 38.57
N SER A 42 30.13 -4.67 39.14
CA SER A 42 31.24 -5.18 39.96
C SER A 42 32.25 -6.03 39.20
N ASP A 43 31.98 -6.38 37.94
CA ASP A 43 32.91 -7.17 37.13
C ASP A 43 33.88 -6.26 36.33
N PRO A 44 35.17 -6.24 36.68
CA PRO A 44 36.16 -5.42 35.98
C PRO A 44 36.44 -5.88 34.55
N GLU A 45 36.22 -7.14 34.18
CA GLU A 45 36.42 -7.60 32.79
C GLU A 45 35.29 -7.13 31.86
N GLU A 46 34.06 -7.10 32.37
CA GLU A 46 32.88 -6.64 31.62
C GLU A 46 32.88 -5.12 31.42
N LEU A 47 33.36 -4.37 32.43
CA LEU A 47 33.54 -2.92 32.35
C LEU A 47 34.66 -2.53 31.36
N GLU A 48 35.72 -3.31 31.27
CA GLU A 48 36.84 -3.03 30.35
C GLU A 48 36.45 -3.30 28.89
N ALA A 49 35.59 -4.31 28.64
CA ALA A 49 35.02 -4.56 27.31
C ALA A 49 34.10 -3.41 26.85
N HIS A 50 33.24 -2.90 27.75
CA HIS A 50 32.36 -1.77 27.46
C HIS A 50 33.11 -0.44 27.23
N ILE A 51 34.21 -0.19 27.95
CA ILE A 51 35.03 1.01 27.77
C ILE A 51 35.77 1.00 26.42
N GLN A 52 36.23 -0.16 25.93
CA GLN A 52 36.90 -0.25 24.64
C GLN A 52 35.97 0.02 23.45
N VAL A 53 34.70 -0.37 23.53
CA VAL A 53 33.70 -0.10 22.47
C VAL A 53 33.32 1.38 22.41
N LEU A 54 33.28 2.09 23.55
CA LEU A 54 32.98 3.52 23.59
C LEU A 54 34.11 4.40 23.01
N ASP A 55 35.38 4.06 23.23
CA ASP A 55 36.53 4.85 22.70
C ASP A 55 36.62 4.81 21.16
N VAL A 56 36.27 3.69 20.53
CA VAL A 56 36.26 3.58 19.05
C VAL A 56 35.16 4.48 18.44
N ARG A 57 33.98 4.52 19.08
CA ARG A 57 32.83 5.32 18.62
C ARG A 57 33.09 6.82 18.76
N GLU A 58 33.79 7.25 19.82
CA GLU A 58 34.16 8.65 20.01
C GLU A 58 35.23 9.14 19.01
N ARG A 59 36.22 8.30 18.69
CA ARG A 59 37.26 8.64 17.69
C ARG A 59 36.69 8.84 16.28
N LEU A 60 35.67 8.08 15.90
CA LEU A 60 34.98 8.24 14.61
C LEU A 60 34.14 9.53 14.57
N ARG A 61 33.41 9.85 15.65
CA ARG A 61 32.65 11.11 15.76
C ARG A 61 33.55 12.35 15.75
N ALA A 62 34.75 12.26 16.33
CA ALA A 62 35.73 13.36 16.31
C ALA A 62 36.32 13.62 14.91
N ARG A 63 36.54 12.56 14.10
CA ARG A 63 37.01 12.70 12.70
C ARG A 63 35.93 13.31 11.80
N ARG A 64 34.66 12.92 11.95
CA ARG A 64 33.55 13.46 11.15
C ARG A 64 33.35 14.96 11.39
N ARG A 65 33.44 15.43 12.64
CA ARG A 65 33.36 16.86 12.99
C ARG A 65 34.50 17.72 12.41
N ARG A 66 35.71 17.15 12.25
CA ARG A 66 36.83 17.85 11.60
C ARG A 66 36.67 17.92 10.08
N ALA A 67 36.15 16.86 9.46
CA ALA A 67 35.89 16.84 8.02
C ALA A 67 34.80 17.87 7.62
N ILE A 68 33.70 17.94 8.36
CA ILE A 68 32.60 18.89 8.10
C ILE A 68 33.08 20.34 8.21
N ARG A 69 33.90 20.68 9.22
CA ARG A 69 34.46 22.03 9.36
C ARG A 69 35.38 22.41 8.21
N LEU A 70 36.18 21.48 7.68
CA LEU A 70 37.04 21.74 6.53
C LEU A 70 36.24 21.92 5.24
N PHE A 71 35.17 21.14 5.05
CA PHE A 71 34.30 21.25 3.88
C PHE A 71 33.54 22.58 3.85
N SER A 72 32.98 22.99 5.01
CA SER A 72 32.28 24.27 5.14
C SER A 72 33.18 25.47 4.81
N VAL A 73 34.42 25.49 5.32
CA VAL A 73 35.38 26.56 5.01
C VAL A 73 35.75 26.58 3.53
N ALA A 74 35.97 25.41 2.91
CA ALA A 74 36.27 25.32 1.48
C ALA A 74 35.10 25.84 0.62
N PHE A 75 33.86 25.50 0.99
CA PHE A 75 32.65 25.95 0.28
C PHE A 75 32.49 27.47 0.35
N CYS A 76 32.68 28.08 1.52
CA CYS A 76 32.63 29.53 1.68
C CYS A 76 33.67 30.26 0.79
N ILE A 77 34.88 29.71 0.65
CA ILE A 77 35.92 30.29 -0.21
C ILE A 77 35.49 30.26 -1.69
N VAL A 78 34.88 29.16 -2.15
CA VAL A 78 34.39 29.02 -3.53
C VAL A 78 33.26 30.00 -3.82
N MET A 79 32.30 30.15 -2.90
CA MET A 79 31.18 31.09 -3.06
C MET A 79 31.64 32.55 -3.14
N VAL A 80 32.61 32.95 -2.29
CA VAL A 80 33.17 34.31 -2.36
C VAL A 80 33.91 34.54 -3.68
N ALA A 81 34.63 33.53 -4.19
CA ALA A 81 35.30 33.62 -5.49
C ALA A 81 34.30 33.75 -6.66
N LEU A 82 33.18 33.02 -6.61
CA LEU A 82 32.10 33.11 -7.62
C LEU A 82 31.42 34.47 -7.62
N MET A 83 31.08 34.99 -6.42
CA MET A 83 30.49 36.33 -6.27
C MET A 83 31.42 37.42 -6.79
N ALA A 84 32.72 37.31 -6.51
CA ALA A 84 33.73 38.24 -7.04
C ALA A 84 33.90 38.13 -8.56
N GLY A 85 33.75 36.92 -9.13
CA GLY A 85 33.85 36.69 -10.58
C GLY A 85 32.64 37.24 -11.36
N LEU A 86 31.43 37.14 -10.81
CA LEU A 86 30.20 37.60 -11.46
C LEU A 86 30.00 39.12 -11.37
N GLY A 87 30.55 39.78 -10.34
CA GLY A 87 30.44 41.23 -10.15
C GLY A 87 31.15 42.12 -11.18
N LEU A 88 31.92 41.56 -12.11
CA LEU A 88 32.65 42.32 -13.14
C LEU A 88 31.91 42.43 -14.49
N VAL A 89 30.74 41.79 -14.67
CA VAL A 89 30.09 41.71 -15.99
C VAL A 89 28.91 42.67 -16.17
N THR A 90 28.36 43.28 -15.11
CA THR A 90 27.17 44.15 -15.23
C THR A 90 27.53 45.64 -15.17
N ARG A 91 28.14 46.16 -16.25
CA ARG A 91 28.15 47.61 -16.50
C ARG A 91 27.99 47.96 -17.97
N ARG A 92 26.75 47.83 -18.49
CA ARG A 92 26.30 48.59 -19.67
C ARG A 92 24.78 48.53 -19.84
N GLY A 93 24.14 49.71 -19.91
CA GLY A 93 22.89 49.89 -20.64
C GLY A 93 21.70 50.44 -19.85
N GLU A 94 21.75 51.74 -19.53
CA GLU A 94 20.54 52.54 -19.28
C GLU A 94 19.70 52.66 -20.57
N SER A 95 18.38 52.55 -20.47
CA SER A 95 17.45 53.27 -21.34
C SER A 95 16.08 53.42 -20.68
N ASN A 96 15.70 54.69 -20.54
CA ASN A 96 14.43 55.26 -20.13
C ASN A 96 13.20 54.62 -20.78
N VAL A 97 12.15 54.32 -20.00
CA VAL A 97 10.77 54.44 -20.50
C VAL A 97 9.89 55.17 -19.47
N THR A 98 9.28 56.20 -20.03
CA THR A 98 8.42 57.26 -19.57
C THR A 98 7.14 56.81 -18.86
N ALA A 99 6.77 57.58 -17.85
CA ALA A 99 5.49 57.58 -17.15
C ALA A 99 4.27 57.84 -18.05
N ALA A 100 3.14 57.21 -17.72
CA ALA A 100 1.81 57.72 -18.03
C ALA A 100 0.90 57.49 -16.82
N ALA A 101 0.34 58.60 -16.34
CA ALA A 101 -0.56 58.68 -15.22
C ALA A 101 -2.03 58.58 -15.66
N GLY A 102 -2.89 58.10 -14.75
CA GLY A 102 -4.23 58.65 -14.58
C GLY A 102 -5.39 57.66 -14.69
N SER A 103 -6.12 57.48 -13.58
CA SER A 103 -7.58 57.69 -13.46
C SER A 103 -8.16 56.76 -12.37
N THR A 104 -8.44 57.29 -11.17
CA THR A 104 -9.75 57.75 -10.66
C THR A 104 -10.57 56.65 -9.97
N GLN A 105 -10.80 56.88 -8.67
CA GLN A 105 -11.56 56.08 -7.71
C GLN A 105 -13.07 55.97 -8.02
N SER A 106 -13.70 54.86 -7.60
CA SER A 106 -14.93 54.87 -6.76
C SER A 106 -15.22 53.48 -6.15
N PRO A 107 -15.93 53.40 -5.01
CA PRO A 107 -16.05 52.19 -4.20
C PRO A 107 -17.36 51.43 -4.50
N ILE A 108 -17.28 50.12 -4.72
CA ILE A 108 -18.44 49.23 -4.77
C ILE A 108 -18.13 48.00 -3.93
N SER A 109 -18.90 47.84 -2.84
CA SER A 109 -19.01 46.59 -2.10
C SER A 109 -19.78 45.58 -2.94
N THR A 110 -19.20 44.42 -3.22
CA THR A 110 -19.93 43.26 -3.75
C THR A 110 -19.28 41.99 -3.20
N SER A 111 -20.09 41.22 -2.48
CA SER A 111 -19.78 39.89 -1.93
C SER A 111 -19.41 38.90 -3.03
N LEU A 112 -18.35 38.12 -2.80
CA LEU A 112 -17.93 37.02 -3.68
C LEU A 112 -18.95 35.87 -3.67
N PRO A 113 -19.28 35.29 -4.84
CA PRO A 113 -19.86 33.95 -4.94
C PRO A 113 -18.74 32.89 -4.89
N PRO A 114 -18.97 31.71 -4.28
CA PRO A 114 -18.04 30.59 -4.36
C PRO A 114 -18.08 29.96 -5.76
N SER A 115 -16.92 29.89 -6.41
CA SER A 115 -16.72 29.19 -7.68
C SER A 115 -16.47 27.71 -7.41
N SER A 116 -17.47 26.88 -7.70
CA SER A 116 -17.32 25.43 -7.86
C SER A 116 -17.54 25.12 -9.33
N SER A 117 -16.54 24.61 -10.03
CA SER A 117 -16.70 24.04 -11.37
C SER A 117 -17.52 22.76 -11.25
N THR A 118 -18.84 22.89 -11.23
CA THR A 118 -19.78 21.77 -11.25
C THR A 118 -19.64 21.02 -12.56
N GLY A 119 -18.90 19.91 -12.54
CA GLY A 119 -18.95 18.91 -13.60
C GLY A 119 -20.40 18.48 -13.81
N SER A 120 -20.97 18.87 -14.95
CA SER A 120 -22.35 18.52 -15.29
C SER A 120 -22.40 17.04 -15.65
N LEU A 121 -23.25 16.27 -14.96
CA LEU A 121 -23.56 14.90 -15.35
C LEU A 121 -24.22 14.88 -16.74
N PRO A 122 -23.92 13.87 -17.58
CA PRO A 122 -24.66 13.65 -18.80
C PRO A 122 -26.12 13.28 -18.49
N LEU A 123 -27.02 13.54 -19.44
CA LEU A 123 -28.39 13.02 -19.36
C LEU A 123 -28.37 11.49 -19.53
N PRO A 124 -29.24 10.75 -18.82
CA PRO A 124 -29.29 9.31 -18.94
C PRO A 124 -29.66 8.87 -20.36
N PRO A 125 -29.12 7.72 -20.83
CA PRO A 125 -29.49 7.14 -22.10
C PRO A 125 -31.00 6.88 -22.20
N ALA A 126 -31.59 7.10 -23.38
CA ALA A 126 -33.03 6.91 -23.60
C ALA A 126 -33.50 5.45 -23.40
N ASP A 127 -32.58 4.49 -23.43
CA ASP A 127 -32.81 3.05 -23.26
C ASP A 127 -32.50 2.55 -21.84
N LEU A 128 -32.14 3.43 -20.90
CA LEU A 128 -31.83 3.06 -19.50
C LEU A 128 -33.00 2.33 -18.84
N ALA A 129 -34.23 2.74 -19.14
CA ALA A 129 -35.46 2.10 -18.66
C ALA A 129 -35.59 0.63 -19.09
N SER A 130 -35.18 0.31 -20.32
CA SER A 130 -35.20 -1.07 -20.83
C SER A 130 -34.05 -1.90 -20.26
N LYS A 131 -32.85 -1.32 -20.17
CA LYS A 131 -31.64 -1.95 -19.63
C LYS A 131 -31.79 -2.33 -18.16
N CYS A 132 -32.40 -1.45 -17.37
CA CYS A 132 -32.64 -1.64 -15.94
C CYS A 132 -34.05 -2.15 -15.61
N SER A 133 -34.76 -2.73 -16.58
CA SER A 133 -36.08 -3.32 -16.32
C SER A 133 -35.97 -4.57 -15.44
N ALA A 134 -36.98 -4.85 -14.63
CA ALA A 134 -37.01 -6.05 -13.79
C ALA A 134 -36.81 -7.36 -14.59
N THR A 135 -37.20 -7.40 -15.86
CA THR A 135 -36.96 -8.54 -16.75
C THR A 135 -35.50 -8.63 -17.20
N ALA A 136 -34.86 -7.50 -17.53
CA ALA A 136 -33.44 -7.49 -17.88
C ALA A 136 -32.57 -7.97 -16.70
N LEU A 137 -32.89 -7.51 -15.49
CA LEU A 137 -32.18 -7.89 -14.26
C LEU A 137 -32.36 -9.36 -13.84
N GLN A 138 -33.27 -10.12 -14.47
CA GLN A 138 -33.37 -11.57 -14.24
C GLN A 138 -32.22 -12.33 -14.89
N SER A 139 -31.49 -11.71 -15.81
CA SER A 139 -30.29 -12.25 -16.44
C SER A 139 -29.05 -11.53 -15.90
N GLN A 140 -27.94 -12.26 -15.74
CA GLN A 140 -26.66 -11.64 -15.38
C GLN A 140 -26.25 -10.57 -16.38
N GLN A 141 -26.41 -10.83 -17.68
CA GLN A 141 -26.12 -9.86 -18.72
C GLN A 141 -26.90 -8.56 -18.53
N GLY A 142 -28.22 -8.65 -18.32
CA GLY A 142 -29.04 -7.45 -18.10
C GLY A 142 -28.72 -6.73 -16.80
N PHE A 143 -28.28 -7.44 -15.75
CA PHE A 143 -27.74 -6.82 -14.54
C PHE A 143 -26.47 -6.00 -14.85
N LEU A 144 -25.47 -6.59 -15.50
CA LEU A 144 -24.21 -5.91 -15.83
C LEU A 144 -24.40 -4.74 -16.80
N VAL A 145 -25.29 -4.89 -17.78
CA VAL A 145 -25.65 -3.81 -18.71
C VAL A 145 -26.36 -2.66 -17.98
N CYS A 146 -27.21 -2.96 -17.00
CA CYS A 146 -27.81 -1.93 -16.16
C CYS A 146 -26.77 -1.25 -15.25
N GLU A 147 -25.95 -2.03 -14.55
CA GLU A 147 -24.87 -1.53 -13.67
C GLU A 147 -23.95 -0.58 -14.41
N GLY A 148 -23.38 -0.99 -15.55
CA GLY A 148 -22.48 -0.14 -16.33
C GLY A 148 -23.15 1.12 -16.91
N ALA A 149 -24.46 1.08 -17.18
CA ALA A 149 -25.20 2.27 -17.60
C ALA A 149 -25.51 3.23 -16.44
N CYS A 150 -25.57 2.71 -15.21
CA CYS A 150 -25.83 3.45 -13.98
C CYS A 150 -24.57 4.01 -13.32
N GLU A 151 -23.40 3.41 -13.58
CA GLU A 151 -22.10 3.76 -12.99
C GLU A 151 -21.77 5.26 -13.10
N VAL A 152 -22.14 5.89 -14.22
CA VAL A 152 -21.93 7.34 -14.47
C VAL A 152 -22.63 8.22 -13.42
N ALA A 153 -23.64 7.69 -12.74
CA ALA A 153 -24.46 8.37 -11.74
C ALA A 153 -24.39 7.74 -10.35
N ASP A 154 -23.36 6.95 -10.05
CA ASP A 154 -23.20 6.33 -8.72
C ASP A 154 -23.14 7.39 -7.60
N CYS A 155 -22.49 8.52 -7.88
CA CYS A 155 -22.41 9.68 -7.00
C CYS A 155 -23.77 10.33 -6.69
N CYS A 156 -24.84 10.06 -7.46
CA CYS A 156 -26.18 10.59 -7.21
C CYS A 156 -26.88 9.92 -6.02
N THR A 157 -26.37 8.78 -5.57
CA THR A 157 -26.91 8.06 -4.40
C THR A 157 -26.32 8.56 -3.08
N ILE A 158 -25.22 9.30 -3.16
CA ILE A 158 -24.52 9.89 -2.02
C ILE A 158 -25.27 11.17 -1.60
N PRO A 159 -25.65 11.34 -0.32
CA PRO A 159 -26.33 12.55 0.15
C PRO A 159 -25.55 13.84 -0.15
N GLU A 160 -26.27 14.93 -0.42
CA GLU A 160 -25.73 16.24 -0.83
C GLU A 160 -24.69 16.82 0.13
N GLU A 161 -24.71 16.43 1.40
CA GLU A 161 -23.75 16.87 2.41
C GLU A 161 -22.33 16.31 2.23
N PHE A 162 -22.14 15.25 1.46
CA PHE A 162 -20.82 14.65 1.24
C PHE A 162 -20.15 15.22 0.00
N ALA A 163 -18.83 15.43 0.09
CA ALA A 163 -18.02 15.99 -1.00
C ALA A 163 -18.02 15.13 -2.28
N LEU A 164 -18.22 13.82 -2.15
CA LEU A 164 -18.31 12.89 -3.28
C LEU A 164 -19.69 12.89 -3.96
N SER A 165 -20.66 13.64 -3.43
CA SER A 165 -21.97 13.75 -4.05
C SER A 165 -21.91 14.67 -5.26
N CYS A 166 -22.43 14.18 -6.38
CA CYS A 166 -22.58 14.97 -7.60
C CYS A 166 -23.99 15.56 -7.76
N SER A 167 -24.87 15.33 -6.80
CA SER A 167 -26.29 15.72 -6.86
C SER A 167 -26.50 17.23 -6.94
N LYS A 168 -25.66 18.02 -6.25
CA LYS A 168 -25.72 19.48 -6.26
C LYS A 168 -25.39 20.05 -7.64
N GLY A 169 -26.37 20.70 -8.26
CA GLY A 169 -26.28 21.22 -9.63
C GLY A 169 -26.59 20.21 -10.72
N ASN A 170 -26.82 18.94 -10.38
CA ASN A 170 -27.22 17.87 -11.30
C ASN A 170 -28.54 17.19 -10.88
N GLU A 171 -29.40 17.89 -10.13
CA GLU A 171 -30.56 17.32 -9.46
C GLU A 171 -31.50 16.61 -10.44
N ASN A 172 -31.69 17.21 -11.63
CA ASN A 172 -32.54 16.65 -12.68
C ASN A 172 -31.93 15.37 -13.29
N ALA A 173 -30.64 15.37 -13.61
CA ALA A 173 -29.96 14.19 -14.17
C ALA A 173 -29.95 13.06 -13.13
N CYS A 174 -29.57 13.36 -11.89
CA CYS A 174 -29.60 12.40 -10.80
C CYS A 174 -31.00 11.83 -10.56
N GLN A 175 -32.05 12.65 -10.59
CA GLN A 175 -33.43 12.15 -10.45
C GLN A 175 -33.81 11.17 -11.57
N GLN A 176 -33.39 11.41 -12.82
CA GLN A 176 -33.67 10.51 -13.94
C GLN A 176 -32.87 9.21 -13.86
N TYR A 177 -31.59 9.26 -13.44
CA TYR A 177 -30.81 8.05 -13.19
C TYR A 177 -31.39 7.23 -12.04
N LEU A 178 -31.66 7.87 -10.90
CA LEU A 178 -32.22 7.20 -9.72
C LEU A 178 -33.57 6.52 -10.01
N GLN A 179 -34.38 7.06 -10.93
CA GLN A 179 -35.65 6.43 -11.33
C GLN A 179 -35.48 4.99 -11.85
N TYR A 180 -34.37 4.70 -12.53
CA TYR A 180 -34.12 3.40 -13.15
C TYR A 180 -33.01 2.60 -12.45
N CYS A 181 -32.00 3.28 -11.91
CA CYS A 181 -30.84 2.66 -11.28
C CYS A 181 -31.06 2.27 -9.82
N SER A 182 -32.04 2.86 -9.11
CA SER A 182 -32.31 2.50 -7.71
C SER A 182 -32.69 1.03 -7.54
N ILE A 183 -33.13 0.36 -8.61
CA ILE A 183 -33.44 -1.06 -8.59
C ILE A 183 -32.24 -1.90 -8.19
N LEU A 184 -31.02 -1.52 -8.60
CA LEU A 184 -29.76 -2.22 -8.28
C LEU A 184 -29.49 -2.24 -6.77
N GLN A 185 -29.96 -1.22 -6.02
CA GLN A 185 -29.84 -1.16 -4.56
C GLN A 185 -30.87 -2.04 -3.83
N THR A 186 -32.02 -2.29 -4.47
CA THR A 186 -33.14 -3.02 -3.85
C THR A 186 -33.19 -4.50 -4.23
N THR A 187 -32.55 -4.88 -5.34
CA THR A 187 -32.41 -6.29 -5.70
C THR A 187 -31.43 -6.96 -4.75
N PRO A 188 -31.82 -8.02 -4.03
CA PRO A 188 -30.87 -8.79 -3.24
C PRO A 188 -29.75 -9.25 -4.16
N ALA A 189 -28.50 -9.03 -3.74
CA ALA A 189 -27.31 -9.39 -4.50
C ALA A 189 -27.51 -10.78 -5.10
N VAL A 190 -27.54 -10.86 -6.43
CA VAL A 190 -27.54 -12.13 -7.15
C VAL A 190 -26.35 -12.90 -6.60
N SER A 191 -26.55 -14.16 -6.19
CA SER A 191 -25.48 -14.99 -5.63
C SER A 191 -24.21 -14.83 -6.46
N PRO A 192 -23.03 -14.65 -5.83
CA PRO A 192 -21.79 -14.40 -6.54
C PRO A 192 -21.61 -15.45 -7.62
N ILE A 193 -21.58 -14.98 -8.85
CA ILE A 193 -21.59 -15.83 -10.02
C ILE A 193 -20.19 -16.41 -10.15
N SER A 194 -20.11 -17.72 -10.38
CA SER A 194 -18.82 -18.39 -10.49
C SER A 194 -18.05 -17.86 -11.71
N ASP A 195 -16.72 -17.76 -11.58
CA ASP A 195 -15.82 -17.39 -12.67
C ASP A 195 -16.09 -18.16 -13.97
N GLU A 196 -16.54 -19.42 -13.89
CA GLU A 196 -16.85 -20.26 -15.05
C GLU A 196 -18.08 -19.77 -15.83
N GLU A 197 -19.10 -19.25 -15.14
CA GLU A 197 -20.33 -18.75 -15.76
C GLU A 197 -20.10 -17.36 -16.38
N ILE A 198 -19.28 -16.53 -15.73
CA ILE A 198 -18.78 -15.27 -16.31
C ILE A 198 -17.99 -15.57 -17.59
N ARG A 199 -17.04 -16.51 -17.52
CA ARG A 199 -16.23 -16.93 -18.66
C ARG A 199 -17.09 -17.44 -19.81
N SER A 200 -18.07 -18.30 -19.54
CA SER A 200 -18.98 -18.81 -20.58
C SER A 200 -19.78 -17.68 -21.24
N SER A 201 -20.20 -16.67 -20.49
CA SER A 201 -20.94 -15.52 -21.01
C SER A 201 -20.05 -14.63 -21.89
N ILE A 202 -18.80 -14.39 -21.47
CA ILE A 202 -17.80 -13.67 -22.26
C ILE A 202 -17.50 -14.43 -23.55
N ASP A 203 -17.30 -15.74 -23.46
CA ASP A 203 -16.99 -16.59 -24.62
C ASP A 203 -18.14 -16.54 -25.64
N GLU A 204 -19.39 -16.62 -25.20
CA GLU A 204 -20.56 -16.53 -26.10
C GLU A 204 -20.71 -15.14 -26.73
N ALA A 205 -20.47 -14.07 -25.96
CA ALA A 205 -20.65 -12.70 -26.44
C ALA A 205 -19.49 -12.20 -27.30
N CYS A 206 -18.26 -12.63 -27.03
CA CYS A 206 -17.05 -12.06 -27.62
C CYS A 206 -16.44 -12.89 -28.75
N ILE A 207 -16.68 -14.21 -28.79
CA ILE A 207 -16.07 -15.06 -29.83
C ILE A 207 -16.71 -14.80 -31.19
N GLY A 208 -15.87 -14.41 -32.16
CA GLY A 208 -16.29 -14.25 -33.56
C GLY A 208 -16.88 -12.89 -33.91
N LEU A 209 -16.85 -11.92 -33.00
CA LEU A 209 -17.15 -10.52 -33.33
C LEU A 209 -15.97 -9.88 -34.08
N ASP A 210 -16.27 -9.22 -35.19
CA ASP A 210 -15.30 -8.35 -35.86
C ASP A 210 -14.98 -7.13 -34.97
N PRO A 211 -13.72 -6.64 -34.94
CA PRO A 211 -13.32 -5.52 -34.09
C PRO A 211 -14.18 -4.26 -34.23
N SER A 212 -14.69 -4.00 -35.45
CA SER A 212 -15.56 -2.87 -35.75
C SER A 212 -16.96 -2.97 -35.12
N SER A 213 -17.40 -4.17 -34.78
CA SER A 213 -18.73 -4.44 -34.21
C SER A 213 -18.71 -4.49 -32.68
N LEU A 214 -17.53 -4.44 -32.05
CA LEU A 214 -17.39 -4.52 -30.59
C LEU A 214 -17.88 -3.27 -29.86
N ILE A 215 -17.90 -2.13 -30.55
CA ILE A 215 -17.98 -0.77 -29.99
C ILE A 215 -19.23 -0.51 -29.11
N ASP A 216 -20.34 -1.19 -29.33
CA ASP A 216 -21.53 -1.12 -28.46
C ASP A 216 -22.10 -2.53 -28.21
N SER A 217 -21.21 -3.53 -28.19
CA SER A 217 -21.60 -4.92 -28.04
C SER A 217 -21.78 -5.31 -26.58
N ASP A 218 -22.62 -6.32 -26.36
CA ASP A 218 -22.74 -7.01 -25.07
C ASP A 218 -21.39 -7.53 -24.54
N CYS A 219 -20.46 -7.84 -25.46
CA CYS A 219 -19.09 -8.23 -25.12
C CYS A 219 -18.35 -7.12 -24.34
N VAL A 220 -18.40 -5.86 -24.79
CA VAL A 220 -17.70 -4.77 -24.08
C VAL A 220 -18.25 -4.56 -22.67
N ALA A 221 -19.58 -4.65 -22.51
CA ALA A 221 -20.22 -4.53 -21.20
C ALA A 221 -19.78 -5.64 -20.23
N LEU A 222 -19.72 -6.89 -20.71
CA LEU A 222 -19.21 -8.02 -19.93
C LEU A 222 -17.74 -7.88 -19.57
N CYS A 223 -16.95 -7.33 -20.48
CA CYS A 223 -15.50 -7.25 -20.35
C CYS A 223 -15.00 -6.09 -19.49
N ARG A 224 -15.86 -5.10 -19.19
CA ARG A 224 -15.46 -3.84 -18.55
C ARG A 224 -14.73 -4.04 -17.22
N LYS A 225 -15.24 -4.93 -16.37
CA LYS A 225 -14.61 -5.25 -15.07
C LYS A 225 -13.21 -5.85 -15.23
N GLY A 226 -12.98 -6.63 -16.29
CA GLY A 226 -11.68 -7.26 -16.58
C GLY A 226 -10.72 -6.42 -17.43
N PHE A 227 -11.04 -5.16 -17.77
CA PHE A 227 -10.13 -4.36 -18.59
C PHE A 227 -8.80 -4.05 -17.90
N CYS A 228 -8.77 -3.98 -16.57
CA CYS A 228 -7.50 -3.91 -15.83
C CYS A 228 -6.57 -5.11 -16.11
N CYS A 229 -7.08 -6.27 -16.53
CA CYS A 229 -6.23 -7.42 -16.85
C CYS A 229 -5.36 -7.23 -18.09
N PHE A 230 -5.60 -6.18 -18.87
CA PHE A 230 -4.89 -5.89 -20.12
C PHE A 230 -4.15 -4.55 -20.07
N ASP A 231 -4.21 -3.86 -18.95
CA ASP A 231 -3.49 -2.62 -18.72
C ASP A 231 -2.20 -2.95 -17.96
N ASP A 232 -1.06 -2.79 -18.65
CA ASP A 232 0.27 -3.13 -18.13
C ASP A 232 0.63 -2.32 -16.87
N ASP A 233 -0.05 -1.19 -16.64
CA ASP A 233 0.20 -0.27 -15.52
C ASP A 233 -0.66 -0.56 -14.28
N THR A 234 -1.62 -1.49 -14.35
CA THR A 234 -2.51 -1.80 -13.21
C THR A 234 -2.00 -2.97 -12.36
N VAL A 235 -1.36 -2.65 -11.23
CA VAL A 235 -1.07 -3.64 -10.18
C VAL A 235 -2.31 -3.80 -9.31
N GLY A 236 -2.90 -5.00 -9.30
CA GLY A 236 -4.02 -5.33 -8.39
C GLY A 236 -5.41 -5.37 -9.04
N CYS A 237 -5.52 -5.89 -10.27
CA CYS A 237 -6.83 -6.17 -10.87
C CYS A 237 -7.58 -7.20 -10.01
N GLU A 238 -8.69 -6.77 -9.39
CA GLU A 238 -9.54 -7.58 -8.50
C GLU A 238 -10.14 -8.82 -9.18
N PRO A 239 -10.63 -8.79 -10.43
CA PRO A 239 -11.15 -9.98 -11.08
C PRO A 239 -10.05 -10.96 -11.50
N ASN A 240 -10.38 -12.25 -11.48
CA ASN A 240 -9.50 -13.30 -12.01
C ASN A 240 -9.28 -13.12 -13.51
N CYS A 241 -8.08 -12.66 -13.91
CA CYS A 241 -7.78 -12.36 -15.31
C CYS A 241 -7.85 -13.53 -16.27
N GLN A 242 -7.81 -14.77 -15.76
CA GLN A 242 -8.04 -15.95 -16.59
C GLN A 242 -9.48 -16.03 -17.11
N THR A 243 -10.45 -15.52 -16.34
CA THR A 243 -11.87 -15.45 -16.69
C THR A 243 -12.12 -14.50 -17.86
N TYR A 244 -11.35 -13.42 -17.93
CA TYR A 244 -11.55 -12.32 -18.89
C TYR A 244 -10.65 -12.41 -20.12
N PHE A 245 -9.89 -13.49 -20.31
CA PHE A 245 -8.90 -13.61 -21.39
C PHE A 245 -9.43 -13.22 -22.79
N ASN A 246 -10.68 -13.55 -23.12
CA ASN A 246 -11.29 -13.24 -24.42
C ASN A 246 -11.72 -11.77 -24.59
N CYS A 247 -11.59 -10.95 -23.54
CA CYS A 247 -11.86 -9.52 -23.56
C CYS A 247 -10.74 -8.67 -24.18
N ALA A 248 -9.57 -9.25 -24.50
CA ALA A 248 -8.44 -8.53 -25.06
C ALA A 248 -8.80 -7.73 -26.33
N ALA A 249 -9.62 -8.31 -27.21
CA ALA A 249 -10.05 -7.63 -28.45
C ALA A 249 -10.97 -6.43 -28.16
N ALA A 250 -11.88 -6.57 -27.18
CA ALA A 250 -12.76 -5.49 -26.74
C ALA A 250 -11.94 -4.34 -26.15
N PHE A 251 -10.97 -4.64 -25.29
CA PHE A 251 -10.06 -3.64 -24.70
C PHE A 251 -9.26 -2.88 -25.77
N GLN A 252 -8.66 -3.58 -26.74
CA GLN A 252 -7.94 -2.94 -27.85
C GLN A 252 -8.84 -2.04 -28.70
N SER A 253 -10.09 -2.45 -28.95
CA SER A 253 -11.04 -1.63 -29.71
C SER A 253 -11.37 -0.33 -28.97
N GLN A 254 -11.49 -0.37 -27.64
CA GLN A 254 -11.74 0.80 -26.80
C GLN A 254 -10.53 1.77 -26.81
N GLN A 255 -9.32 1.25 -26.67
CA GLN A 255 -8.08 2.03 -26.77
C GLN A 255 -7.98 2.79 -28.10
N GLN A 256 -8.31 2.13 -29.22
CA GLN A 256 -8.29 2.76 -30.55
C GLN A 256 -9.30 3.92 -30.67
N GLN A 257 -10.46 3.83 -30.00
CA GLN A 257 -11.43 4.92 -30.00
C GLN A 257 -10.94 6.13 -29.22
N GLN A 258 -10.31 5.91 -28.08
CA GLN A 258 -9.73 7.01 -27.29
C GLN A 258 -8.65 7.75 -28.09
N GLN A 259 -7.82 7.02 -28.83
CA GLN A 259 -6.80 7.61 -29.72
C GLN A 259 -7.40 8.37 -30.93
N GLN A 260 -8.54 7.92 -31.46
CA GLN A 260 -9.24 8.65 -32.54
C GLN A 260 -9.95 9.91 -32.04
N ALA A 261 -10.50 9.88 -30.83
CA ALA A 261 -11.12 11.04 -30.20
C ALA A 261 -10.10 12.16 -29.95
N THR A 262 -8.87 11.83 -29.55
CA THR A 262 -7.79 12.82 -29.35
C THR A 262 -7.23 13.37 -30.67
N SER A 263 -7.28 12.60 -31.76
CA SER A 263 -6.72 12.99 -33.06
C SER A 263 -7.59 13.98 -33.87
N THR A 264 -8.85 14.24 -33.49
CA THR A 264 -9.79 15.00 -34.32
C THR A 264 -9.80 16.52 -34.04
N THR A 265 -8.94 17.01 -33.14
CA THR A 265 -8.98 18.41 -32.66
C THR A 265 -7.76 19.26 -33.06
N THR A 266 -7.04 18.91 -34.12
CA THR A 266 -5.99 19.78 -34.68
C THR A 266 -6.01 19.82 -36.21
N ASN A 267 -6.31 21.00 -36.76
CA ASN A 267 -6.15 21.31 -38.19
C ASN A 267 -4.66 21.16 -38.60
N PRO A 268 -4.37 20.68 -39.82
CA PRO A 268 -3.01 20.37 -40.23
C PRO A 268 -2.25 21.65 -40.64
N ILE A 269 -1.34 22.11 -39.77
CA ILE A 269 -0.18 22.90 -40.20
C ILE A 269 1.03 22.00 -40.13
N SER A 270 1.63 21.76 -41.29
CA SER A 270 2.74 20.84 -41.51
C SER A 270 4.07 21.49 -41.13
N ASN A 271 4.79 20.98 -40.12
CA ASN A 271 6.26 20.69 -40.12
C ASN A 271 6.77 20.22 -38.73
N PRO A 272 8.00 19.65 -38.61
CA PRO A 272 8.23 18.39 -37.90
C PRO A 272 8.72 18.50 -36.44
N ILE A 273 8.13 17.62 -35.61
CA ILE A 273 8.72 16.61 -34.68
C ILE A 273 9.88 17.05 -33.76
N ASN A 274 9.64 16.87 -32.44
CA ASN A 274 10.55 16.94 -31.28
C ASN A 274 10.91 18.34 -30.72
N GLN A 275 9.93 19.24 -30.66
CA GLN A 275 10.12 20.54 -30.01
C GLN A 275 8.99 20.98 -29.08
N GLU A 276 7.87 20.25 -29.01
CA GLU A 276 6.66 20.71 -28.30
C GLU A 276 6.77 20.55 -26.77
N ASP A 277 7.29 19.42 -26.28
CA ASP A 277 7.39 19.17 -24.82
C ASP A 277 8.34 20.15 -24.13
N SER A 278 9.44 20.51 -24.80
CA SER A 278 10.36 21.54 -24.32
C SER A 278 9.75 22.94 -24.30
N VAL A 279 8.75 23.23 -25.15
CA VAL A 279 8.11 24.55 -25.21
C VAL A 279 7.07 24.67 -24.10
N LEU A 280 6.32 23.60 -23.82
CA LEU A 280 5.32 23.57 -22.74
C LEU A 280 5.98 23.79 -21.37
N LYS A 281 7.04 23.06 -21.06
CA LYS A 281 7.81 23.24 -19.81
C LYS A 281 8.34 24.66 -19.66
N GLN A 282 8.94 25.22 -20.72
CA GLN A 282 9.44 26.59 -20.71
C GLN A 282 8.32 27.62 -20.53
N GLN A 283 7.13 27.35 -21.06
CA GLN A 283 5.96 28.21 -20.92
C GLN A 283 5.40 28.14 -19.48
N ILE A 284 5.36 26.94 -18.89
CA ILE A 284 4.97 26.74 -17.48
C ILE A 284 5.97 27.42 -16.54
N ASP A 285 7.27 27.21 -16.74
CA ASP A 285 8.33 27.87 -15.94
C ASP A 285 8.28 29.40 -16.07
N ALA A 286 8.01 29.92 -17.27
CA ALA A 286 7.93 31.37 -17.50
C ALA A 286 6.68 32.02 -16.86
N ILE A 287 5.56 31.30 -16.81
CA ILE A 287 4.29 31.81 -16.26
C ILE A 287 4.23 31.61 -14.74
N CYS A 288 4.64 30.44 -14.25
CA CYS A 288 4.51 30.03 -12.85
C CYS A 288 5.78 30.26 -12.02
N GLY A 289 6.97 30.16 -12.62
CA GLY A 289 8.25 30.18 -11.89
C GLY A 289 8.61 31.53 -11.24
N THR A 290 7.99 32.63 -11.66
CA THR A 290 8.21 33.96 -11.06
C THR A 290 7.01 34.47 -10.23
N ALA A 291 5.94 33.70 -10.12
CA ALA A 291 4.62 34.17 -9.66
C ALA A 291 4.42 34.17 -8.14
N ILE A 292 5.49 34.32 -7.34
CA ILE A 292 5.38 34.29 -5.86
C ILE A 292 4.68 35.55 -5.31
N GLU A 293 4.60 36.67 -6.05
CA GLU A 293 4.12 37.94 -5.43
C GLU A 293 2.85 38.57 -6.02
N THR A 294 2.32 38.13 -7.17
CA THR A 294 1.05 38.69 -7.67
C THR A 294 0.33 37.73 -8.62
N VAL A 295 -0.53 36.87 -8.09
CA VAL A 295 -1.52 36.17 -8.93
C VAL A 295 -2.53 37.22 -9.40
N SER A 296 -2.37 37.67 -10.64
CA SER A 296 -3.35 38.53 -11.33
C SER A 296 -4.68 37.78 -11.48
N PRO A 297 -5.82 38.49 -11.60
CA PRO A 297 -7.14 37.86 -11.72
C PRO A 297 -7.21 36.84 -12.88
N PRO A 298 -8.09 35.83 -12.78
CA PRO A 298 -8.13 34.71 -13.71
C PRO A 298 -8.34 35.21 -15.15
N GLY A 299 -7.39 34.87 -16.01
CA GLY A 299 -7.43 35.07 -17.46
C GLY A 299 -6.86 33.84 -18.16
N GLU A 300 -7.06 33.72 -19.48
CA GLU A 300 -6.68 32.55 -20.30
C GLU A 300 -5.19 32.15 -20.27
N ASN A 301 -4.31 32.93 -19.62
CA ASN A 301 -2.88 32.65 -19.49
C ASN A 301 -2.39 32.72 -18.02
N SER A 302 -3.23 32.34 -17.05
CA SER A 302 -2.81 32.26 -15.65
C SER A 302 -2.01 30.97 -15.40
N CYS A 303 -1.24 30.95 -14.31
CA CYS A 303 -0.58 29.73 -13.87
C CYS A 303 -1.62 28.61 -13.63
N GLU A 304 -2.79 28.94 -13.05
CA GLU A 304 -3.88 27.96 -12.85
C GLU A 304 -4.36 27.34 -14.16
N SER A 305 -4.53 28.13 -15.23
CA SER A 305 -5.06 27.58 -16.49
C SER A 305 -4.08 26.66 -17.20
N ILE A 306 -2.77 26.97 -17.15
CA ILE A 306 -1.76 26.11 -17.78
C ILE A 306 -1.45 24.88 -16.93
N CYS A 307 -1.64 24.95 -15.61
CA CYS A 307 -1.37 23.85 -14.67
C CYS A 307 -2.56 22.90 -14.45
N ALA A 308 -3.78 23.29 -14.84
CA ALA A 308 -4.99 22.48 -14.65
C ALA A 308 -4.87 21.01 -15.15
N PRO A 309 -4.23 20.70 -16.29
CA PRO A 309 -4.08 19.31 -16.74
C PRO A 309 -3.24 18.44 -15.78
N ALA A 310 -2.36 19.06 -15.00
CA ALA A 310 -1.46 18.38 -14.06
C ALA A 310 -1.92 18.51 -12.60
N TYR A 311 -3.19 18.86 -12.35
CA TYR A 311 -3.75 18.94 -10.99
C TYR A 311 -3.45 17.66 -10.18
N CYS A 312 -3.62 16.49 -10.80
CA CYS A 312 -3.35 15.19 -10.17
C CYS A 312 -1.88 14.87 -9.93
N CYS A 313 -0.95 15.68 -10.45
CA CYS A 313 0.45 15.56 -10.07
C CYS A 313 0.72 16.10 -8.65
N PHE A 314 -0.21 16.88 -8.10
CA PHE A 314 -0.04 17.60 -6.83
C PHE A 314 -1.12 17.31 -5.79
N ASP A 315 -2.24 16.68 -6.18
CA ASP A 315 -3.28 16.21 -5.28
C ASP A 315 -3.17 14.68 -5.09
N HIS A 316 -2.99 14.24 -3.85
CA HIS A 316 -2.89 12.82 -3.48
C HIS A 316 -4.17 12.03 -3.72
N LEU A 317 -5.29 12.71 -3.99
CA LEU A 317 -6.59 12.08 -4.21
C LEU A 317 -6.86 11.65 -5.66
N CYS A 318 -5.93 11.90 -6.60
CA CYS A 318 -6.07 11.41 -7.98
C CYS A 318 -4.76 10.99 -8.64
N VAL A 319 -4.89 10.14 -9.68
CA VAL A 319 -3.76 9.62 -10.47
C VAL A 319 -3.65 10.43 -11.77
N PRO A 320 -2.48 10.99 -12.12
CA PRO A 320 -2.30 11.70 -13.38
C PRO A 320 -2.47 10.75 -14.57
N THR A 321 -3.06 11.25 -15.66
CA THR A 321 -3.17 10.49 -16.92
C THR A 321 -1.79 10.24 -17.52
N SER A 322 -1.58 9.11 -18.21
CA SER A 322 -0.29 8.73 -18.81
C SER A 322 0.29 9.76 -19.81
N ASP A 323 -0.56 10.62 -20.38
CA ASP A 323 -0.16 11.71 -21.28
C ASP A 323 0.45 12.94 -20.54
N VAL A 324 0.46 12.94 -19.21
CA VAL A 324 0.96 14.04 -18.38
C VAL A 324 2.25 13.61 -17.67
N ASP A 325 3.40 14.12 -18.12
CA ASP A 325 4.64 14.02 -17.36
C ASP A 325 4.66 15.06 -16.24
N CYS A 326 4.45 14.61 -15.00
CA CYS A 326 4.43 15.50 -13.84
C CYS A 326 5.72 16.30 -13.64
N GLN A 327 6.87 15.89 -14.21
CA GLN A 327 8.09 16.70 -14.15
C GLN A 327 7.99 18.00 -14.97
N ASP A 328 7.24 18.00 -16.05
CA ASP A 328 7.09 19.17 -16.93
C ASP A 328 6.19 20.24 -16.34
N TYR A 329 5.40 19.87 -15.33
CA TYR A 329 4.54 20.77 -14.57
C TYR A 329 5.11 21.14 -13.20
N SER A 330 6.36 20.81 -12.88
CA SER A 330 6.94 21.04 -11.55
C SER A 330 6.83 22.49 -11.03
N ALA A 331 6.87 23.52 -11.90
CA ALA A 331 6.66 24.91 -11.48
C ALA A 331 5.21 25.23 -11.04
N CYS A 332 4.24 24.38 -11.36
CA CYS A 332 2.85 24.47 -10.90
C CYS A 332 2.68 24.19 -9.41
N TYR A 333 3.69 23.61 -8.75
CA TYR A 333 3.68 23.32 -7.31
C TYR A 333 3.32 24.56 -6.47
N VAL A 334 3.65 25.77 -6.94
CA VAL A 334 3.33 27.04 -6.28
C VAL A 334 1.82 27.26 -6.06
N LEU A 335 0.95 26.63 -6.87
CA LEU A 335 -0.50 26.73 -6.72
C LEU A 335 -1.07 25.80 -5.65
N TYR A 336 -0.33 24.73 -5.32
CA TYR A 336 -0.78 23.65 -4.45
C TYR A 336 0.00 23.58 -3.14
N ALA A 337 1.15 24.26 -3.06
CA ALA A 337 1.83 24.52 -1.81
C ALA A 337 0.94 25.44 -0.96
N ASP A 338 0.39 24.90 0.11
CA ASP A 338 -0.50 25.64 1.00
C ASP A 338 0.25 26.87 1.57
N VAL A 339 -0.16 28.06 1.13
CA VAL A 339 0.57 29.34 1.36
C VAL A 339 0.57 29.75 2.84
N ASN A 340 -0.01 28.92 3.72
CA ASN A 340 -0.03 29.13 5.16
C ASN A 340 0.97 28.26 5.95
N ASP A 341 1.69 27.31 5.32
CA ASP A 341 2.58 26.39 6.06
C ASP A 341 4.04 26.33 5.59
N VAL A 342 4.45 27.22 4.68
CA VAL A 342 5.89 27.37 4.37
C VAL A 342 6.57 28.20 5.45
N LYS A 343 6.98 27.56 6.54
CA LYS A 343 8.28 27.89 7.11
C LYS A 343 9.36 27.44 6.12
N GLU A 344 10.26 28.36 5.81
CA GLU A 344 11.37 28.19 4.87
C GLU A 344 12.13 26.85 5.05
N ASP A 345 12.37 26.18 3.92
CA ASP A 345 13.44 25.19 3.64
C ASP A 345 13.51 23.88 4.46
N ILE A 346 12.56 22.95 4.28
CA ILE A 346 12.84 21.51 4.50
C ILE A 346 13.44 20.94 3.22
N THR A 347 14.76 20.99 3.10
CA THR A 347 15.47 20.23 2.06
C THR A 347 15.50 18.75 2.42
N THR A 348 15.45 17.86 1.42
CA THR A 348 15.58 16.38 1.62
C THR A 348 16.82 15.96 2.40
N ALA A 349 17.82 16.84 2.55
CA ALA A 349 19.02 16.60 3.35
C ALA A 349 18.76 16.58 4.87
N ASN A 350 17.68 17.20 5.36
CA ASN A 350 17.39 17.34 6.79
C ASN A 350 16.09 16.65 7.22
N LEU A 351 15.29 16.14 6.29
CA LEU A 351 13.98 15.55 6.58
C LEU A 351 14.06 14.45 7.66
N GLY A 352 15.04 13.55 7.58
CA GLY A 352 15.22 12.51 8.60
C GLY A 352 15.56 13.05 9.99
N ASP A 353 16.31 14.16 10.08
CA ASP A 353 16.64 14.79 11.37
C ASP A 353 15.39 15.45 11.97
N GLU A 354 14.53 16.05 11.13
CA GLU A 354 13.27 16.66 11.56
C GLU A 354 12.23 15.62 11.98
N VAL A 355 12.12 14.51 11.24
CA VAL A 355 11.27 13.37 11.60
C VAL A 355 11.73 12.81 12.95
N HIS A 356 13.05 12.63 13.14
CA HIS A 356 13.59 12.16 14.40
C HIS A 356 13.34 13.15 15.55
N GLU A 357 13.53 14.47 15.34
CA GLU A 357 13.25 15.48 16.36
C GLU A 357 11.75 15.53 16.74
N ALA A 358 10.86 15.33 15.77
CA ALA A 358 9.42 15.34 16.01
C ALA A 358 8.90 14.06 16.70
N CYS A 359 9.46 12.89 16.37
CA CYS A 359 8.84 11.60 16.70
C CYS A 359 9.64 10.71 17.67
N ALA A 360 10.97 10.82 17.78
CA ALA A 360 11.80 9.85 18.51
C ALA A 360 11.59 9.81 20.04
N GLY A 361 10.88 10.80 20.60
CA GLY A 361 10.54 10.85 22.02
C GLY A 361 9.16 10.28 22.38
N LEU A 362 8.36 9.90 21.39
CA LEU A 362 6.98 9.47 21.57
C LEU A 362 6.99 7.94 21.74
N LEU A 363 6.55 7.48 22.91
CA LEU A 363 6.54 6.04 23.25
C LEU A 363 5.18 5.39 23.05
N ASP A 364 4.13 6.20 22.85
CA ASP A 364 2.74 5.77 22.75
C ASP A 364 2.10 6.36 21.48
N ILE A 365 1.25 5.57 20.83
CA ILE A 365 0.50 5.99 19.65
C ILE A 365 -0.41 7.19 19.94
N ASP A 366 -1.01 7.28 21.13
CA ASP A 366 -1.90 8.38 21.49
C ASP A 366 -1.10 9.70 21.63
N GLU A 367 0.13 9.62 22.13
CA GLU A 367 1.05 10.76 22.20
C GLU A 367 1.53 11.16 20.80
N ALA A 368 1.82 10.18 19.95
CA ALA A 368 2.20 10.41 18.57
C ALA A 368 1.10 11.06 17.74
N ILE A 369 -0.14 10.56 17.82
CA ILE A 369 -1.30 11.09 17.10
C ILE A 369 -1.62 12.52 17.56
N SER A 370 -1.52 12.78 18.87
CA SER A 370 -1.78 14.12 19.42
C SER A 370 -0.64 15.11 19.20
N ASN A 371 0.55 14.64 18.81
CA ASN A 371 1.67 15.48 18.41
C ASN A 371 1.52 15.88 16.93
N GLU A 372 0.94 17.07 16.71
CA GLU A 372 0.69 17.66 15.39
C GLU A 372 1.96 17.72 14.53
N ALA A 373 3.14 17.94 15.12
CA ALA A 373 4.40 18.01 14.37
C ALA A 373 4.83 16.62 13.86
N CYS A 374 4.75 15.58 14.69
CA CYS A 374 5.07 14.22 14.26
C CYS A 374 4.06 13.72 13.22
N ASN A 375 2.77 13.96 13.43
CA ASN A 375 1.73 13.54 12.49
C ASN A 375 1.87 14.25 11.13
N ALA A 376 2.07 15.57 11.12
CA ALA A 376 2.23 16.34 9.88
C ALA A 376 3.48 15.92 9.10
N ILE A 377 4.62 15.73 9.76
CA ILE A 377 5.86 15.37 9.07
C ILE A 377 5.84 13.94 8.55
N CYS A 378 5.12 13.03 9.21
CA CYS A 378 5.03 11.62 8.83
C CYS A 378 3.96 11.32 7.79
N SER A 379 2.93 12.18 7.63
CA SER A 379 1.82 11.97 6.70
C SER A 379 2.27 11.68 5.25
N PRO A 380 3.27 12.38 4.65
CA PRO A 380 3.73 12.07 3.30
C PRO A 380 4.38 10.68 3.18
N GLY A 381 4.91 10.14 4.29
CA GLY A 381 5.51 8.82 4.36
C GLY A 381 4.56 7.72 4.82
N ALA A 382 3.26 7.99 4.98
CA ALA A 382 2.28 6.99 5.43
C ALA A 382 2.26 5.75 4.52
N CYS A 383 2.49 5.94 3.21
CA CYS A 383 2.60 4.84 2.26
C CYS A 383 3.69 3.82 2.64
N CYS A 384 4.73 4.24 3.37
CA CYS A 384 5.84 3.39 3.76
C CYS A 384 5.44 2.35 4.81
N PHE A 385 4.27 2.53 5.43
CA PHE A 385 3.75 1.73 6.52
C PHE A 385 2.44 1.01 6.15
N GLU A 386 1.94 1.18 4.91
CA GLU A 386 0.73 0.54 4.42
C GLU A 386 1.02 -0.36 3.22
N GLU A 387 0.80 -1.67 3.36
CA GLU A 387 1.10 -2.65 2.30
C GLU A 387 0.36 -2.44 0.98
N LYS A 388 -0.73 -1.68 1.00
CA LYS A 388 -1.55 -1.40 -0.19
C LYS A 388 -1.13 -0.13 -0.92
N MET A 389 -0.17 0.63 -0.38
CA MET A 389 0.28 1.89 -0.98
C MET A 389 1.70 1.76 -1.52
N SER A 390 1.89 2.18 -2.77
CA SER A 390 3.22 2.24 -3.40
C SER A 390 3.89 3.58 -3.12
N CYS A 391 5.06 3.57 -2.48
CA CYS A 391 5.91 4.76 -2.32
C CYS A 391 6.93 4.89 -3.46
N SER A 392 6.51 5.40 -4.62
CA SER A 392 7.43 5.60 -5.74
C SER A 392 8.33 6.84 -5.59
N ASN A 393 7.91 7.83 -4.79
CA ASN A 393 8.58 9.14 -4.67
C ASN A 393 9.00 9.50 -3.22
N VAL A 394 8.99 8.53 -2.30
CA VAL A 394 9.33 8.74 -0.89
C VAL A 394 10.47 7.82 -0.51
N ASP A 395 11.54 8.37 0.07
CA ASP A 395 12.61 7.56 0.67
C ASP A 395 12.15 7.09 2.05
N CYS A 396 11.56 5.90 2.13
CA CYS A 396 11.00 5.35 3.36
C CYS A 396 12.01 5.21 4.51
N ALA A 397 13.31 5.21 4.22
CA ALA A 397 14.33 5.22 5.27
C ALA A 397 14.31 6.51 6.10
N MET A 398 13.89 7.65 5.52
CA MET A 398 13.79 8.93 6.22
C MET A 398 12.62 8.99 7.19
N TYR A 399 11.65 8.10 7.04
CA TYR A 399 10.42 8.06 7.82
C TYR A 399 10.44 6.99 8.92
N ALA A 400 11.54 6.27 9.13
CA ALA A 400 11.57 5.10 10.02
C ALA A 400 11.00 5.37 11.44
N GLU A 401 11.19 6.56 12.01
CA GLU A 401 10.66 6.93 13.34
C GLU A 401 9.15 7.18 13.35
N CYS A 402 8.52 7.36 12.18
CA CYS A 402 7.07 7.45 12.02
C CYS A 402 6.34 6.13 12.31
N ILE A 403 7.07 5.04 12.51
CA ILE A 403 6.51 3.74 12.93
C ILE A 403 5.67 3.84 14.20
N VAL A 404 5.94 4.83 15.06
CA VAL A 404 5.14 5.09 16.27
C VAL A 404 3.67 5.45 15.94
N LEU A 405 3.41 6.06 14.78
CA LEU A 405 2.06 6.36 14.29
C LEU A 405 1.40 5.15 13.61
N HIS A 406 2.19 4.16 13.24
CA HIS A 406 1.77 2.93 12.57
C HIS A 406 2.25 1.69 13.33
N PRO A 407 1.86 1.48 14.60
CA PRO A 407 2.42 0.42 15.45
C PRO A 407 2.08 -1.00 14.97
N ASN A 408 1.11 -1.13 14.07
CA ASN A 408 0.78 -2.40 13.39
C ASN A 408 1.73 -2.72 12.24
N PHE A 409 2.54 -1.76 11.81
CA PHE A 409 3.56 -1.96 10.81
C PHE A 409 4.87 -2.32 11.50
N ILE A 410 5.20 -3.61 11.47
CA ILE A 410 6.58 -4.03 11.71
C ILE A 410 7.15 -4.36 10.34
N PRO A 411 8.29 -3.76 9.94
CA PRO A 411 8.95 -4.05 8.68
C PRO A 411 9.65 -5.41 8.73
N VAL A 412 8.92 -6.46 9.11
CA VAL A 412 9.32 -7.85 8.95
C VAL A 412 8.32 -8.53 8.02
N SER A 413 8.86 -9.02 6.92
CA SER A 413 8.14 -9.87 5.98
C SER A 413 7.73 -11.19 6.66
N LYS A 414 6.69 -11.84 6.12
CA LYS A 414 6.32 -13.22 6.52
C LYS A 414 7.51 -14.18 6.48
N ALA A 415 8.43 -13.99 5.53
CA ALA A 415 9.64 -14.80 5.41
C ALA A 415 10.60 -14.58 6.58
N GLU A 416 10.81 -13.34 7.02
CA GLU A 416 11.67 -13.01 8.17
C GLU A 416 11.08 -13.50 9.49
N VAL A 417 9.76 -13.35 9.69
CA VAL A 417 9.07 -13.92 10.86
C VAL A 417 9.17 -15.45 10.85
N THR A 418 8.96 -16.06 9.68
CA THR A 418 9.09 -17.52 9.52
C THR A 418 10.52 -17.98 9.79
N ASP A 419 11.53 -17.29 9.29
CA ASP A 419 12.93 -17.66 9.48
C ASP A 419 13.36 -17.49 10.94
N ALA A 420 13.05 -16.35 11.55
CA ALA A 420 13.33 -16.08 12.96
C ALA A 420 12.68 -17.12 13.89
N CYS A 421 11.44 -17.54 13.59
CA CYS A 421 10.73 -18.53 14.39
C CYS A 421 11.03 -19.98 14.04
N ARG A 422 11.43 -20.27 12.81
CA ARG A 422 11.89 -21.62 12.41
C ARG A 422 13.23 -21.96 13.05
N ASN A 423 14.07 -20.96 13.26
CA ASN A 423 15.36 -21.10 13.93
C ASN A 423 15.26 -20.89 15.47
N HIS A 424 14.04 -20.79 16.00
CA HIS A 424 13.82 -20.70 17.45
C HIS A 424 14.21 -22.01 18.13
N ASN A 425 15.08 -21.93 19.14
CA ASN A 425 15.54 -23.09 19.90
C ASN A 425 15.32 -22.87 21.40
N ASP A 426 14.39 -23.61 21.98
CA ASP A 426 14.10 -23.64 23.42
C ASP A 426 15.30 -24.12 24.27
N ALA A 427 16.36 -24.68 23.67
CA ALA A 427 17.50 -25.22 24.41
C ALA A 427 18.26 -24.16 25.23
N ASN A 428 18.00 -22.87 25.01
CA ASN A 428 18.61 -21.77 25.75
C ASN A 428 17.69 -21.15 26.81
N LEU A 429 16.78 -21.94 27.42
CA LEU A 429 15.91 -21.57 28.56
C LEU A 429 16.61 -20.95 29.80
N GLN A 430 17.95 -20.83 29.81
CA GLN A 430 18.70 -20.14 30.86
C GLN A 430 19.15 -18.72 30.48
N SER A 431 18.98 -18.32 29.22
CA SER A 431 19.15 -16.93 28.78
C SER A 431 17.94 -16.12 29.20
N GLU A 432 18.13 -15.07 30.00
CA GLU A 432 17.05 -14.11 30.33
C GLU A 432 16.68 -13.22 29.14
N GLU A 433 17.43 -13.26 28.04
CA GLU A 433 17.14 -12.48 26.84
C GLU A 433 16.17 -13.22 25.91
N PRO A 434 15.06 -12.58 25.49
CA PRO A 434 14.12 -13.16 24.55
C PRO A 434 14.79 -13.36 23.18
N THR A 435 14.56 -14.50 22.57
CA THR A 435 14.98 -14.81 21.20
C THR A 435 14.35 -13.84 20.20
N LEU A 436 14.92 -13.75 18.99
CA LEU A 436 14.36 -12.91 17.93
C LEU A 436 12.90 -13.28 17.61
N CYS A 437 12.56 -14.58 17.61
CA CYS A 437 11.16 -15.01 17.46
C CYS A 437 10.29 -14.49 18.61
N GLU A 438 10.72 -14.61 19.87
CA GLU A 438 9.96 -14.09 21.01
C GLU A 438 9.81 -12.56 20.92
N GLN A 439 10.85 -11.82 20.51
CA GLN A 439 10.75 -10.37 20.34
C GLN A 439 9.76 -9.99 19.24
N LEU A 440 9.80 -10.67 18.09
CA LEU A 440 8.88 -10.42 16.99
C LEU A 440 7.44 -10.83 17.32
N CYS A 441 7.24 -11.91 18.07
CA CYS A 441 5.91 -12.46 18.34
C CYS A 441 5.31 -11.99 19.67
N SER A 442 6.08 -11.36 20.56
CA SER A 442 5.60 -10.88 21.87
C SER A 442 4.80 -9.59 21.81
N LEU A 443 4.76 -8.90 20.67
CA LEU A 443 3.91 -7.72 20.48
C LEU A 443 2.45 -8.08 20.73
N HIS A 444 1.78 -7.32 21.59
CA HIS A 444 0.45 -7.65 22.13
C HIS A 444 -0.61 -7.93 21.07
N VAL A 445 -0.52 -7.29 19.90
CA VAL A 445 -1.45 -7.50 18.79
C VAL A 445 -1.33 -8.90 18.18
N MET A 446 -0.18 -9.56 18.34
CA MET A 446 0.16 -10.82 17.66
C MET A 446 -0.19 -12.05 18.49
N GLN A 447 -0.19 -11.94 19.82
CA GLN A 447 -0.51 -13.05 20.74
C GLN A 447 -1.90 -13.65 20.46
N CYS A 448 -2.83 -12.84 19.96
CA CYS A 448 -4.17 -13.25 19.53
C CYS A 448 -4.17 -14.31 18.41
N CYS A 449 -3.14 -14.35 17.56
CA CYS A 449 -3.10 -15.27 16.42
C CYS A 449 -2.71 -16.71 16.81
N PHE A 450 -2.09 -16.93 17.98
CA PHE A 450 -1.53 -18.24 18.33
C PHE A 450 -1.81 -18.71 19.75
N HIS A 451 -2.35 -17.87 20.65
CA HIS A 451 -2.77 -18.34 21.97
C HIS A 451 -4.15 -19.02 21.91
N LEU A 452 -4.16 -20.34 22.04
CA LEU A 452 -5.36 -21.18 22.12
C LEU A 452 -6.11 -20.92 23.44
N GLY A 453 -6.83 -19.79 23.55
CA GLY A 453 -7.75 -19.56 24.67
C GLY A 453 -7.90 -18.13 25.20
N GLY A 454 -7.30 -17.11 24.57
CA GLY A 454 -7.59 -15.72 24.89
C GLY A 454 -8.82 -15.22 24.11
N ASP A 455 -9.81 -14.62 24.79
CA ASP A 455 -10.94 -13.94 24.14
C ASP A 455 -10.39 -12.81 23.24
N CYS A 456 -10.46 -13.01 21.92
CA CYS A 456 -10.02 -12.04 20.90
C CYS A 456 -11.19 -11.22 20.33
N ASP A 457 -12.30 -11.15 21.08
CA ASP A 457 -13.54 -10.54 20.60
C ASP A 457 -13.41 -9.03 20.32
N ASP A 458 -12.43 -8.35 20.92
CA ASP A 458 -12.20 -6.91 20.71
C ASP A 458 -11.42 -6.58 19.43
N ALA A 459 -10.71 -7.55 18.82
CA ALA A 459 -9.98 -7.38 17.55
C ALA A 459 -10.89 -7.49 16.30
N VAL A 460 -12.18 -7.78 16.49
CA VAL A 460 -13.18 -7.97 15.41
C VAL A 460 -13.55 -6.64 14.71
N LEU A 461 -13.14 -5.49 15.24
CA LEU A 461 -13.50 -4.18 14.70
C LEU A 461 -12.63 -3.70 13.50
N LEU A 462 -11.59 -4.43 13.08
CA LEU A 462 -10.63 -3.96 12.05
C LEU A 462 -10.54 -4.80 10.75
N GLY A 463 -11.47 -5.72 10.51
CA GLY A 463 -11.52 -6.48 9.24
C GLY A 463 -10.85 -7.85 9.29
N ASP A 464 -10.68 -8.46 8.12
CA ASP A 464 -10.38 -9.89 7.94
C ASP A 464 -9.02 -10.29 8.57
N ASN A 465 -9.06 -10.74 9.83
CA ASN A 465 -7.91 -11.18 10.63
C ASN A 465 -7.11 -12.33 10.00
N SER A 466 -7.62 -12.96 8.92
CA SER A 466 -6.93 -14.04 8.22
C SER A 466 -5.59 -13.60 7.62
N VAL A 467 -5.54 -12.44 6.96
CA VAL A 467 -4.32 -11.95 6.28
C VAL A 467 -3.23 -11.59 7.30
N TYR A 468 -3.62 -11.00 8.43
CA TYR A 468 -2.68 -10.59 9.47
C TYR A 468 -2.10 -11.78 10.22
N CYS A 469 -2.94 -12.74 10.62
CA CYS A 469 -2.46 -13.96 11.29
C CYS A 469 -1.66 -14.87 10.36
N ASP A 470 -1.90 -14.84 9.05
CA ASP A 470 -1.11 -15.59 8.08
C ASP A 470 0.38 -15.20 8.04
N ARG A 471 0.72 -13.95 8.39
CA ARG A 471 2.11 -13.48 8.48
C ARG A 471 2.83 -14.05 9.71
N TYR A 472 2.11 -14.20 10.81
CA TYR A 472 2.65 -14.57 12.12
C TYR A 472 2.37 -16.02 12.50
N GLN A 473 1.91 -16.85 11.56
CA GLN A 473 1.62 -18.26 11.80
C GLN A 473 2.83 -19.02 12.38
N ALA A 474 4.06 -18.63 12.02
CA ALA A 474 5.28 -19.22 12.55
C ALA A 474 5.50 -18.98 14.06
N CYS A 475 4.88 -17.94 14.64
CA CYS A 475 4.91 -17.66 16.08
C CYS A 475 4.25 -18.74 16.92
N ALA A 476 3.46 -19.64 16.32
CA ALA A 476 2.84 -20.78 17.01
C ALA A 476 3.87 -21.69 17.72
N VAL A 477 5.14 -21.68 17.27
CA VAL A 477 6.23 -22.41 17.93
C VAL A 477 6.41 -22.01 19.39
N LEU A 478 6.12 -20.76 19.75
CA LEU A 478 6.24 -20.24 21.12
C LEU A 478 5.10 -20.72 22.04
N GLY A 479 3.99 -21.18 21.47
CA GLY A 479 2.79 -21.60 22.21
C GLY A 479 2.66 -23.11 22.40
N THR A 480 3.46 -23.91 21.68
CA THR A 480 3.44 -25.37 21.78
C THR A 480 4.76 -25.85 22.36
N ASP A 481 4.75 -26.84 23.25
CA ASP A 481 5.97 -27.54 23.67
C ASP A 481 6.77 -27.93 22.40
N GLY A 482 7.89 -27.26 22.10
CA GLY A 482 8.55 -27.19 20.78
C GLY A 482 8.95 -28.53 20.15
N SER A 483 8.77 -29.63 20.88
CA SER A 483 8.98 -31.01 20.44
C SER A 483 8.08 -31.48 19.29
N SER A 484 6.85 -30.93 19.13
CA SER A 484 5.94 -31.43 18.08
C SER A 484 6.25 -30.90 16.67
N LEU A 485 6.73 -29.65 16.58
CA LEU A 485 7.04 -28.97 15.33
C LEU A 485 8.36 -29.44 14.73
N ILE A 486 9.39 -29.66 15.57
CA ILE A 486 10.67 -30.23 15.16
C ILE A 486 10.47 -31.64 14.58
N GLN A 487 9.62 -32.46 15.21
CA GLN A 487 9.32 -33.79 14.71
C GLN A 487 8.56 -33.74 13.37
N SER A 488 7.59 -32.84 13.21
CA SER A 488 6.87 -32.65 11.95
C SER A 488 7.81 -32.23 10.81
N HIS A 489 8.78 -31.35 11.08
CA HIS A 489 9.74 -30.91 10.07
C HIS A 489 10.70 -32.03 9.67
N LYS A 490 11.17 -32.81 10.63
CA LYS A 490 11.99 -34.01 10.37
C LYS A 490 11.23 -35.03 9.52
N ASP A 491 9.97 -35.30 9.84
CA ASP A 491 9.14 -36.24 9.09
C ASP A 491 8.86 -35.74 7.66
N GLU A 492 8.64 -34.43 7.46
CA GLU A 492 8.48 -33.80 6.14
C GLU A 492 9.77 -33.88 5.31
N LEU A 493 10.91 -33.57 5.94
CA LEU A 493 12.22 -33.64 5.31
C LEU A 493 12.54 -35.07 4.87
N GLU A 494 12.31 -36.05 5.75
CA GLU A 494 12.53 -37.46 5.46
C GLU A 494 11.60 -37.93 4.34
N ALA A 495 10.31 -37.56 4.36
CA ALA A 495 9.38 -37.87 3.27
C ALA A 495 9.81 -37.24 1.94
N ALA A 496 10.27 -35.98 1.95
CA ALA A 496 10.68 -35.26 0.76
C ALA A 496 11.99 -35.80 0.15
N CYS A 497 12.93 -36.28 0.96
CA CYS A 497 14.24 -36.71 0.51
C CYS A 497 14.40 -38.23 0.35
N THR A 498 13.55 -39.05 0.99
CA THR A 498 13.55 -40.52 0.85
C THR A 498 12.42 -41.05 -0.05
N GLY A 499 11.35 -40.28 -0.23
CA GLY A 499 10.19 -40.67 -1.03
C GLY A 499 10.45 -40.59 -2.53
N GLY A 500 10.24 -41.69 -3.27
CA GLY A 500 10.40 -41.72 -4.73
C GLY A 500 9.39 -40.87 -5.53
N THR A 501 8.46 -40.18 -4.86
CA THR A 501 7.39 -39.37 -5.48
C THR A 501 7.51 -37.87 -5.21
N SER A 502 8.29 -37.45 -4.21
CA SER A 502 8.57 -36.04 -3.97
C SER A 502 9.53 -35.50 -5.04
N THR A 503 9.31 -34.26 -5.45
CA THR A 503 10.19 -33.62 -6.43
C THR A 503 11.53 -33.32 -5.78
N ARG A 504 12.64 -33.65 -6.45
CA ARG A 504 14.01 -33.32 -6.01
C ARG A 504 14.15 -31.85 -5.57
N SER A 505 13.37 -30.95 -6.16
CA SER A 505 13.28 -29.54 -5.78
C SER A 505 12.79 -29.32 -4.35
N GLN A 506 11.82 -30.09 -3.86
CA GLN A 506 11.30 -29.95 -2.50
C GLN A 506 12.35 -30.38 -1.47
N CYS A 507 13.07 -31.48 -1.74
CA CYS A 507 14.22 -31.89 -0.92
C CYS A 507 15.32 -30.81 -0.91
N ILE A 508 15.68 -30.24 -2.07
CA ILE A 508 16.69 -29.17 -2.16
C ILE A 508 16.27 -27.95 -1.33
N GLN A 509 15.00 -27.54 -1.41
CA GLN A 509 14.48 -26.39 -0.68
C GLN A 509 14.57 -26.62 0.83
N LEU A 510 14.12 -27.78 1.31
CA LEU A 510 14.14 -28.12 2.72
C LEU A 510 15.56 -28.33 3.28
N CYS A 511 16.51 -28.77 2.45
CA CYS A 511 17.91 -28.99 2.84
C CYS A 511 18.82 -27.76 2.71
N SER A 512 18.33 -26.64 2.17
CA SER A 512 19.17 -25.48 1.86
C SER A 512 19.76 -24.79 3.10
N SER A 513 19.01 -24.74 4.20
CA SER A 513 19.44 -24.17 5.49
C SER A 513 20.54 -25.00 6.17
N ALA A 514 20.62 -26.30 5.88
CA ALA A 514 21.59 -27.22 6.50
C ALA A 514 22.81 -27.53 5.62
N THR A 515 23.07 -26.73 4.58
CA THR A 515 24.25 -26.91 3.71
C THR A 515 25.56 -26.86 4.49
N CYS A 516 25.61 -26.14 5.62
CA CYS A 516 26.77 -26.07 6.50
C CYS A 516 27.13 -27.44 7.12
N CYS A 517 26.15 -28.33 7.32
CA CYS A 517 26.32 -29.66 7.92
C CYS A 517 27.11 -30.63 7.03
N TYR A 518 27.24 -30.30 5.75
CA TYR A 518 27.93 -31.10 4.74
C TYR A 518 29.30 -30.54 4.36
N SER A 519 29.79 -29.55 5.12
CA SER A 519 31.14 -29.03 4.99
C SER A 519 32.16 -29.95 5.66
N SER A 520 33.41 -29.93 5.18
CA SER A 520 34.53 -30.61 5.84
C SER A 520 34.85 -30.07 7.23
N SER A 521 34.35 -28.87 7.55
CA SER A 521 34.49 -28.19 8.84
C SER A 521 33.11 -27.73 9.30
N VAL A 522 32.30 -28.65 9.81
CA VAL A 522 30.91 -28.39 10.23
C VAL A 522 30.85 -27.29 11.29
N GLU A 523 31.75 -27.36 12.28
CA GLU A 523 31.81 -26.38 13.39
C GLU A 523 32.07 -24.96 12.89
N GLU A 524 33.00 -24.78 11.96
CA GLU A 524 33.32 -23.46 11.39
C GLU A 524 32.24 -22.99 10.42
N SER A 525 31.65 -23.90 9.66
CA SER A 525 30.69 -23.56 8.61
C SER A 525 29.31 -23.23 9.19
N CYS A 526 28.85 -23.98 10.20
CA CYS A 526 27.55 -23.72 10.82
C CYS A 526 27.60 -22.55 11.81
N ALA A 527 28.76 -22.26 12.43
CA ALA A 527 28.92 -21.07 13.28
C ALA A 527 28.67 -19.73 12.56
N HIS A 528 28.77 -19.70 11.23
CA HIS A 528 28.54 -18.50 10.42
C HIS A 528 27.17 -18.41 9.75
N VAL A 529 26.44 -19.52 9.67
CA VAL A 529 25.14 -19.58 8.98
C VAL A 529 24.03 -19.44 10.01
N ASP A 530 24.03 -20.31 11.03
CA ASP A 530 23.12 -20.24 12.18
C ASP A 530 23.57 -21.25 13.25
N ALA A 531 23.75 -20.79 14.48
CA ALA A 531 24.10 -21.64 15.62
C ALA A 531 22.97 -22.61 16.02
N SER A 532 21.76 -22.41 15.50
CA SER A 532 20.58 -23.23 15.79
C SER A 532 20.49 -24.53 14.97
N VAL A 533 21.26 -24.67 13.88
CA VAL A 533 21.17 -25.84 12.99
C VAL A 533 21.77 -27.07 13.65
N THR A 534 20.91 -28.05 13.97
CA THR A 534 21.33 -29.35 14.49
C THR A 534 21.46 -30.35 13.33
N CYS A 535 22.69 -30.68 12.94
CA CYS A 535 22.95 -31.48 11.73
C CYS A 535 22.32 -32.89 11.73
N SER A 536 22.01 -33.46 12.89
CA SER A 536 21.31 -34.74 12.97
C SER A 536 19.86 -34.70 12.48
N ASP A 537 19.25 -33.51 12.43
CA ASP A 537 17.88 -33.36 11.96
C ASP A 537 17.80 -33.33 10.43
N TYR A 538 18.95 -33.17 9.77
CA TYR A 538 19.06 -33.07 8.33
C TYR A 538 19.69 -34.29 7.66
N GLU A 539 19.84 -35.42 8.35
CA GLU A 539 20.46 -36.65 7.81
C GLU A 539 19.82 -37.12 6.48
N ALA A 540 18.53 -36.86 6.26
CA ALA A 540 17.86 -37.18 4.98
C ALA A 540 18.43 -36.39 3.78
N CYS A 541 19.13 -35.28 4.01
CA CYS A 541 19.78 -34.45 2.99
C CYS A 541 21.09 -35.06 2.45
N ASP A 542 21.58 -36.16 3.03
CA ASP A 542 22.75 -36.90 2.55
C ASP A 542 22.58 -37.31 1.07
N VAL A 543 21.35 -37.53 0.62
CA VAL A 543 21.06 -37.84 -0.79
C VAL A 543 21.46 -36.73 -1.76
N LEU A 544 21.56 -35.49 -1.29
CA LEU A 544 21.96 -34.33 -2.08
C LEU A 544 23.45 -33.99 -1.93
N TYR A 545 24.00 -34.13 -0.72
CA TYR A 545 25.29 -33.56 -0.34
C TYR A 545 26.31 -34.56 0.24
N GLY A 546 25.91 -35.81 0.52
CA GLY A 546 26.72 -36.85 1.17
C GLY A 546 27.61 -37.68 0.24
#